data_AF-A0A3D2CB68-F1
#
_entry.id   AF-A0A3D2CB68-F1
#
_cell.length_a   1.000
_cell.length_b   1.000
_cell.length_c   1.000
_cell.angle_alpha   90.00
_cell.angle_beta   90.00
_cell.angle_gamma   90.00
#
_symmetry.space_group_name_H-M   'P 1'
#
loop_
_entity.id
_entity.type
_entity.pdbx_description
1 polymer ?
#
loop_
_entity_poly.entity_id
_entity_poly.type
_entity_poly.pdbx_seq_one_letter_code
_entity_poly.pdbx_strand_id
1 'polypeptide(L)'
;MVYESGPRNRTGRCLLGRLVGASPIPLVWFRAGLSFSSQAEHPLSRRRKLGWALLLVIAFLVCGQMLSSTRAPLRDVAIEEGSEEGSIGARQGAGSALPIRTTRSAELLQLAGEVRTTDGAPVVDVQVAFRSLAQFEETAEPEPSTIARTDADGHFSLQVEGPGTLSVLEGATPSFHLVDTSRLDLLFEREASCALDVTVVDSEGRPRSGYRFAFSYSQSTGSSAVVSMHTSGPYESDVDGRARLAHAPCGELQFTSAASSQEALSPTLVDTLLDQSVTLQLGTSVSVEGVVVDPEGAPIAEAGLWVRWGGSHVDMATDGAGRFTLEVPPDEEIRFSVFTSDHGSIHQQHRSPAMDDGPWVLELEMFTVRPITALCPEDGPACRREEEP
;
A
#
# COMPACT_ATOMS: atom_id res chain seq x y z
N MET A 1 13.40 45.79 -36.08
CA MET A 1 14.51 45.69 -37.04
C MET A 1 15.09 44.30 -36.87
N VAL A 2 14.84 43.44 -37.85
CA VAL A 2 15.11 42.00 -37.87
C VAL A 2 16.56 41.80 -38.31
N TYR A 3 17.30 40.91 -37.63
CA TYR A 3 18.52 40.32 -38.17
C TYR A 3 18.29 38.82 -38.31
N GLU A 4 18.27 38.38 -39.56
CA GLU A 4 18.20 37.00 -40.02
C GLU A 4 19.43 36.70 -40.89
N SER A 5 19.66 35.41 -41.16
CA SER A 5 20.68 34.77 -42.02
C SER A 5 21.97 34.34 -41.30
N GLY A 6 22.47 33.10 -41.42
CA GLY A 6 22.06 31.91 -42.18
C GLY A 6 23.13 30.81 -42.04
N PRO A 7 22.85 29.54 -42.37
CA PRO A 7 23.71 28.39 -42.03
C PRO A 7 24.59 27.90 -43.20
N ARG A 8 25.64 27.13 -42.90
CA ARG A 8 26.39 26.32 -43.88
C ARG A 8 26.47 24.85 -43.44
N ASN A 9 25.85 24.00 -44.26
CA ASN A 9 26.01 22.55 -44.34
C ASN A 9 27.13 22.18 -45.32
N ARG A 10 27.88 21.09 -45.04
CA ARG A 10 28.52 20.14 -45.98
C ARG A 10 29.30 19.09 -45.16
N THR A 11 28.78 17.88 -44.95
CA THR A 11 28.97 16.63 -45.75
C THR A 11 30.43 16.25 -46.08
N GLY A 12 30.83 15.06 -45.62
CA GLY A 12 32.04 14.34 -46.05
C GLY A 12 32.17 12.95 -45.40
N ARG A 13 31.89 11.89 -46.17
CA ARG A 13 32.08 10.45 -45.86
C ARG A 13 33.54 10.01 -46.12
N CYS A 14 33.90 8.84 -45.54
CA CYS A 14 34.74 7.71 -46.04
C CYS A 14 35.72 7.23 -44.95
N LEU A 15 35.57 6.02 -44.37
CA LEU A 15 35.87 4.65 -44.84
C LEU A 15 37.27 4.14 -44.43
N LEU A 16 37.24 2.97 -43.76
CA LEU A 16 38.18 1.83 -43.75
C LEU A 16 39.56 1.93 -43.05
N GLY A 17 39.76 0.99 -42.13
CA GLY A 17 41.08 0.55 -41.65
C GLY A 17 40.99 -0.61 -40.64
N ARG A 18 40.94 -1.85 -41.15
CA ARG A 18 41.07 -3.12 -40.39
C ARG A 18 42.53 -3.32 -39.94
N LEU A 19 42.77 -3.79 -38.72
CA LEU A 19 43.98 -4.55 -38.36
C LEU A 19 43.65 -5.68 -37.36
N VAL A 20 44.06 -6.88 -37.76
CA VAL A 20 44.24 -8.14 -37.02
C VAL A 20 45.58 -8.03 -36.26
N GLY A 21 45.92 -8.66 -35.13
CA GLY A 21 45.32 -9.62 -34.21
C GLY A 21 46.35 -9.93 -33.10
N ALA A 22 46.14 -11.06 -32.41
CA ALA A 22 47.05 -11.77 -31.47
C ALA A 22 46.93 -11.48 -29.95
N SER A 23 46.43 -12.51 -29.24
CA SER A 23 46.59 -12.75 -27.79
C SER A 23 48.02 -13.24 -27.46
N PRO A 24 48.44 -13.17 -26.18
CA PRO A 24 48.53 -14.42 -25.40
C PRO A 24 48.21 -14.31 -23.87
N ILE A 25 47.65 -15.41 -23.34
CA ILE A 25 47.92 -16.15 -22.08
C ILE A 25 47.92 -15.40 -20.71
N PRO A 26 47.27 -15.96 -19.66
CA PRO A 26 47.05 -15.31 -18.36
C PRO A 26 48.23 -15.48 -17.38
N LEU A 27 48.39 -14.50 -16.48
CA LEU A 27 49.36 -14.52 -15.38
C LEU A 27 48.62 -14.50 -14.04
N VAL A 28 48.77 -15.61 -13.33
CA VAL A 28 48.38 -15.83 -11.93
C VAL A 28 49.21 -14.94 -11.02
N TRP A 29 48.58 -14.20 -10.11
CA TRP A 29 49.25 -13.60 -8.95
C TRP A 29 48.56 -14.05 -7.66
N PHE A 30 49.28 -14.85 -6.89
CA PHE A 30 49.10 -14.99 -5.44
C PHE A 30 49.77 -13.78 -4.78
N ARG A 31 49.09 -13.11 -3.83
CA ARG A 31 49.78 -12.40 -2.76
C ARG A 31 48.95 -12.36 -1.48
N ALA A 32 49.54 -12.96 -0.44
CA ALA A 32 49.08 -12.96 0.92
C ALA A 32 49.46 -11.65 1.65
N GLY A 33 48.64 -11.30 2.65
CA GLY A 33 49.05 -10.69 3.91
C GLY A 33 49.35 -9.19 3.92
N LEU A 34 48.58 -8.43 4.70
CA LEU A 34 48.99 -7.95 6.03
C LEU A 34 47.96 -6.94 6.57
N SER A 35 47.47 -7.23 7.78
CA SER A 35 46.77 -6.27 8.65
C SER A 35 47.67 -5.08 8.97
N PHE A 36 47.11 -3.87 8.96
CA PHE A 36 47.65 -2.76 9.74
C PHE A 36 46.50 -2.02 10.42
N SER A 37 46.41 -2.24 11.73
CA SER A 37 45.68 -1.42 12.68
C SER A 37 46.43 -0.10 12.87
N SER A 38 45.72 1.02 12.84
CA SER A 38 46.25 2.33 13.22
C SER A 38 45.11 3.20 13.75
N GLN A 39 44.95 3.17 15.07
CA GLN A 39 44.36 4.25 15.85
C GLN A 39 45.11 5.56 15.59
N ALA A 40 44.37 6.66 15.41
CA ALA A 40 44.87 8.01 15.68
C ALA A 40 43.72 8.89 16.14
N GLU A 41 43.86 9.38 17.37
CA GLU A 41 42.99 10.33 18.04
C GLU A 41 43.26 11.79 17.60
N HIS A 42 42.18 12.60 17.55
CA HIS A 42 42.09 14.06 17.80
C HIS A 42 42.86 15.06 16.88
N PRO A 43 42.47 16.37 16.78
CA PRO A 43 41.61 17.17 17.67
C PRO A 43 40.58 18.13 17.02
N LEU A 44 39.73 18.65 17.91
CA LEU A 44 38.79 19.77 17.78
C LEU A 44 39.37 21.05 17.15
N SER A 45 38.60 21.69 16.26
CA SER A 45 38.68 23.14 16.06
C SER A 45 37.36 23.80 15.62
N ARG A 46 36.73 24.48 16.59
CA ARG A 46 36.29 25.90 16.57
C ARG A 46 35.63 26.52 15.32
N ARG A 47 34.50 27.22 15.63
CA ARG A 47 33.76 28.29 14.90
C ARG A 47 32.59 27.73 14.05
N ARG A 48 31.35 28.21 14.16
CA ARG A 48 30.86 29.59 14.30
C ARG A 48 29.55 29.66 15.11
N LYS A 49 29.46 30.64 16.00
CA LYS A 49 28.20 31.21 16.51
C LYS A 49 27.71 32.23 15.49
N LEU A 50 26.46 32.15 15.01
CA LEU A 50 25.69 33.28 14.51
C LEU A 50 24.22 32.85 14.26
N GLY A 51 23.25 33.57 14.85
CA GLY A 51 21.87 33.62 14.35
C GLY A 51 20.78 32.89 15.14
N TRP A 52 20.48 33.31 16.38
CA TRP A 52 19.28 32.90 17.14
C TRP A 52 18.43 34.11 17.58
N ALA A 53 18.18 35.05 16.66
CA ALA A 53 17.47 36.30 16.97
C ALA A 53 16.29 36.59 16.03
N LEU A 54 15.56 35.56 15.58
CA LEU A 54 14.38 35.75 14.71
C LEU A 54 13.20 34.81 15.04
N LEU A 55 13.02 34.41 16.30
CA LEU A 55 11.92 33.51 16.72
C LEU A 55 10.93 34.10 17.73
N LEU A 56 11.00 35.41 18.02
CA LEU A 56 10.16 36.04 19.06
C LEU A 56 9.01 36.92 18.57
N VAL A 57 8.70 36.96 17.26
CA VAL A 57 7.63 37.82 16.72
C VAL A 57 6.38 37.04 16.27
N ILE A 58 6.46 35.71 16.11
CA ILE A 58 5.31 34.91 15.62
C ILE A 58 4.36 34.43 16.76
N ALA A 59 4.80 34.51 18.02
CA ALA A 59 4.01 34.02 19.16
C ALA A 59 2.82 34.90 19.60
N PHE A 60 2.64 36.10 19.02
CA PHE A 60 1.57 37.03 19.44
C PHE A 60 0.34 37.09 18.52
N LEU A 61 0.34 36.37 17.40
CA LEU A 61 -0.76 36.42 16.41
C LEU A 61 -1.78 35.27 16.50
N VAL A 62 -1.57 34.30 17.39
CA VAL A 62 -2.43 33.11 17.52
C VAL A 62 -3.47 33.22 18.66
N CYS A 63 -3.43 34.28 19.48
CA CYS A 63 -4.29 34.40 20.67
C CYS A 63 -5.61 35.19 20.49
N GLY A 64 -6.00 35.54 19.25
CA GLY A 64 -7.06 36.53 19.00
C GLY A 64 -8.42 36.02 18.50
N GLN A 65 -8.61 34.72 18.27
CA GLN A 65 -9.78 34.21 17.51
C GLN A 65 -10.54 33.09 18.25
N MET A 66 -10.79 33.27 19.54
CA MET A 66 -11.67 32.39 20.31
C MET A 66 -12.53 33.28 21.22
N LEU A 67 -13.75 33.62 20.78
CA LEU A 67 -14.91 33.97 21.62
C LEU A 67 -16.06 34.49 20.73
N SER A 68 -16.92 33.59 20.23
CA SER A 68 -18.37 33.83 20.09
C SER A 68 -19.07 32.59 19.50
N SER A 69 -19.65 31.76 20.38
CA SER A 69 -20.72 30.84 19.98
C SER A 69 -21.82 30.88 21.04
N THR A 70 -22.93 31.51 20.66
CA THR A 70 -24.17 31.63 21.42
C THR A 70 -25.01 30.36 21.24
N ARG A 71 -25.35 29.70 22.36
CA ARG A 71 -26.31 28.60 22.45
C ARG A 71 -27.74 29.08 22.15
N ALA A 72 -28.47 28.33 21.32
CA ALA A 72 -29.92 28.39 21.21
C ALA A 72 -30.57 27.28 22.08
N PRO A 73 -31.78 27.48 22.64
CA PRO A 73 -32.46 26.48 23.46
C PRO A 73 -33.26 25.49 22.60
N LEU A 74 -33.18 24.20 22.98
CA LEU A 74 -34.00 23.12 22.44
C LEU A 74 -35.41 23.16 23.03
N ARG A 75 -36.41 22.92 22.18
CA ARG A 75 -37.84 22.77 22.51
C ARG A 75 -38.12 21.35 22.97
N ASP A 76 -38.90 21.24 24.05
CA ASP A 76 -39.54 20.00 24.49
C ASP A 76 -40.60 19.55 23.48
N VAL A 77 -40.58 18.26 23.12
CA VAL A 77 -41.66 17.56 22.43
C VAL A 77 -42.07 16.39 23.32
N ALA A 78 -43.32 16.43 23.77
CA ALA A 78 -43.99 15.35 24.47
C ALA A 78 -44.41 14.26 23.48
N ILE A 79 -44.17 13.00 23.82
CA ILE A 79 -44.72 11.83 23.11
C ILE A 79 -45.49 10.99 24.14
N GLU A 80 -46.74 10.69 23.79
CA GLU A 80 -47.69 9.88 24.56
C GLU A 80 -47.30 8.40 24.58
N GLU A 81 -47.45 7.78 25.75
CA GLU A 81 -47.29 6.35 25.99
C GLU A 81 -48.51 5.57 25.47
N GLY A 82 -48.26 4.60 24.59
CA GLY A 82 -49.23 3.60 24.15
C GLY A 82 -48.77 2.20 24.54
N SER A 83 -49.44 1.62 25.53
CA SER A 83 -49.22 0.28 26.08
C SER A 83 -50.03 -0.77 25.29
N GLU A 84 -49.38 -1.82 24.78
CA GLU A 84 -50.05 -3.11 24.52
C GLU A 84 -49.17 -4.30 24.90
N GLU A 85 -49.69 -5.11 25.82
CA GLU A 85 -49.18 -6.40 26.25
C GLU A 85 -49.51 -7.49 25.21
N GLY A 86 -48.56 -8.39 24.94
CA GLY A 86 -48.78 -9.57 24.10
C GLY A 86 -47.83 -10.70 24.44
N SER A 87 -48.34 -11.70 25.14
CA SER A 87 -47.62 -12.86 25.68
C SER A 87 -47.82 -14.13 24.83
N ILE A 88 -46.92 -15.10 25.08
CA ILE A 88 -47.04 -16.57 24.89
C ILE A 88 -46.46 -17.17 23.60
N GLY A 89 -45.53 -18.13 23.78
CA GLY A 89 -45.49 -19.31 22.90
C GLY A 89 -44.16 -20.07 22.76
N ALA A 90 -43.72 -20.77 23.80
CA ALA A 90 -42.68 -21.79 23.68
C ALA A 90 -43.18 -23.02 22.89
N ARG A 91 -42.42 -23.46 21.88
CA ARG A 91 -42.60 -24.78 21.25
C ARG A 91 -41.25 -25.42 20.90
N GLN A 92 -40.89 -26.42 21.68
CA GLN A 92 -39.88 -27.42 21.33
C GLN A 92 -40.38 -28.28 20.17
N GLY A 93 -39.54 -28.46 19.15
CA GLY A 93 -39.74 -29.41 18.07
C GLY A 93 -38.40 -29.98 17.64
N ALA A 94 -38.11 -31.20 18.08
CA ALA A 94 -37.00 -31.99 17.58
C ALA A 94 -37.35 -32.56 16.20
N GLY A 95 -36.40 -32.51 15.26
CA GLY A 95 -36.43 -33.37 14.08
C GLY A 95 -35.84 -32.76 12.82
N SER A 96 -34.73 -33.35 12.40
CA SER A 96 -34.36 -33.63 11.00
C SER A 96 -33.18 -32.84 10.42
N ALA A 97 -32.16 -33.64 10.12
CA ALA A 97 -31.23 -33.57 8.99
C ALA A 97 -30.69 -32.19 8.58
N LEU A 98 -29.39 -32.04 8.78
CA LEU A 98 -28.53 -31.00 8.20
C LEU A 98 -28.91 -30.76 6.72
N PRO A 99 -29.41 -29.57 6.34
CA PRO A 99 -29.41 -29.20 4.95
C PRO A 99 -27.97 -28.97 4.52
N ILE A 100 -27.59 -29.73 3.50
CA ILE A 100 -26.45 -29.54 2.61
C ILE A 100 -26.16 -28.05 2.45
N ARG A 101 -24.89 -27.65 2.61
CA ARG A 101 -24.38 -26.30 2.27
C ARG A 101 -24.99 -25.89 0.93
N THR A 102 -26.01 -25.02 0.97
CA THR A 102 -26.46 -24.29 -0.19
C THR A 102 -25.27 -23.48 -0.66
N THR A 103 -24.68 -23.86 -1.80
CA THR A 103 -23.87 -22.97 -2.61
C THR A 103 -24.78 -21.78 -2.92
N ARG A 104 -24.69 -20.72 -2.12
CA ARG A 104 -25.36 -19.45 -2.40
C ARG A 104 -24.83 -19.05 -3.77
N SER A 105 -25.70 -19.08 -4.78
CA SER A 105 -25.37 -18.58 -6.11
C SER A 105 -24.89 -17.16 -5.90
N ALA A 106 -23.59 -16.91 -6.13
CA ALA A 106 -23.03 -15.59 -5.97
C ALA A 106 -23.81 -14.66 -6.91
N GLU A 107 -24.42 -13.62 -6.35
CA GLU A 107 -25.15 -12.64 -7.15
C GLU A 107 -24.11 -11.88 -7.97
N LEU A 108 -24.28 -11.93 -9.30
CA LEU A 108 -23.42 -11.17 -10.22
C LEU A 108 -23.88 -9.71 -10.19
N LEU A 109 -22.99 -8.83 -9.74
CA LEU A 109 -23.19 -7.38 -9.74
C LEU A 109 -22.66 -6.80 -11.06
N GLN A 110 -23.45 -5.92 -11.66
CA GLN A 110 -23.01 -5.11 -12.80
C GLN A 110 -22.50 -3.76 -12.29
N LEU A 111 -21.23 -3.47 -12.56
CA LEU A 111 -20.59 -2.21 -12.21
C LEU A 111 -20.24 -1.44 -13.49
N ALA A 112 -20.60 -0.17 -13.56
CA ALA A 112 -20.18 0.73 -14.62
C ALA A 112 -20.03 2.15 -14.08
N GLY A 113 -19.24 2.94 -14.79
CA GLY A 113 -18.95 4.31 -14.40
C GLY A 113 -17.98 4.98 -15.35
N GLU A 114 -17.44 6.10 -14.91
CA GLU A 114 -16.48 6.90 -15.66
C GLU A 114 -15.33 7.40 -14.79
N VAL A 115 -14.18 7.59 -15.43
CA VAL A 115 -13.02 8.25 -14.85
C VAL A 115 -12.80 9.55 -15.61
N ARG A 116 -12.86 10.67 -14.89
CA ARG A 116 -12.67 12.01 -15.43
C ARG A 116 -11.52 12.71 -14.72
N THR A 117 -10.91 13.68 -15.39
CA THR A 117 -10.03 14.65 -14.73
C THR A 117 -10.87 15.66 -13.94
N THR A 118 -10.24 16.44 -13.05
CA THR A 118 -10.91 17.50 -12.28
C THR A 118 -11.52 18.63 -13.15
N ASP A 119 -11.07 18.79 -14.40
CA ASP A 119 -11.67 19.68 -15.39
C ASP A 119 -12.74 18.99 -16.27
N GLY A 120 -13.06 17.72 -15.98
CA GLY A 120 -14.15 16.95 -16.60
C GLY A 120 -13.77 16.19 -17.88
N ALA A 121 -12.51 16.24 -18.32
CA ALA A 121 -12.05 15.51 -19.49
C ALA A 121 -12.05 13.99 -19.22
N PRO A 122 -12.38 13.15 -20.21
CA PRO A 122 -12.36 11.71 -20.04
C PRO A 122 -10.92 11.20 -19.90
N VAL A 123 -10.75 10.21 -19.03
CA VAL A 123 -9.47 9.56 -18.82
C VAL A 123 -9.47 8.20 -19.50
N VAL A 124 -8.65 8.06 -20.54
CA VAL A 124 -8.61 6.86 -21.41
C VAL A 124 -7.56 5.86 -20.95
N ASP A 125 -7.83 4.56 -21.15
CA ASP A 125 -6.91 3.44 -20.94
C ASP A 125 -6.41 3.27 -19.50
N VAL A 126 -7.23 3.66 -18.53
CA VAL A 126 -6.90 3.52 -17.10
C VAL A 126 -7.52 2.27 -16.53
N GLN A 127 -6.74 1.58 -15.71
CA GLN A 127 -7.16 0.35 -15.06
C GLN A 127 -8.07 0.63 -13.86
N VAL A 128 -9.25 0.03 -13.88
CA VAL A 128 -10.22 0.00 -12.78
C VAL A 128 -10.26 -1.43 -12.25
N ALA A 129 -9.98 -1.60 -10.97
CA ALA A 129 -9.87 -2.90 -10.33
C ALA A 129 -10.98 -3.09 -9.30
N PHE A 130 -11.58 -4.27 -9.30
CA PHE A 130 -12.51 -4.73 -8.27
C PHE A 130 -11.87 -5.80 -7.40
N ARG A 131 -12.02 -5.69 -6.09
CA ARG A 131 -11.59 -6.68 -5.09
C ARG A 131 -12.81 -7.12 -4.26
N SER A 132 -13.09 -8.42 -4.20
CA SER A 132 -14.23 -8.93 -3.44
C SER A 132 -14.00 -8.82 -1.93
N LEU A 133 -15.04 -8.53 -1.14
CA LEU A 133 -14.97 -8.58 0.32
C LEU A 133 -14.84 -10.02 0.84
N ALA A 134 -15.45 -11.00 0.16
CA ALA A 134 -15.33 -12.41 0.54
C ALA A 134 -13.87 -12.90 0.44
N GLN A 135 -13.08 -12.32 -0.46
CA GLN A 135 -11.66 -12.64 -0.62
C GLN A 135 -10.78 -12.10 0.52
N PHE A 136 -11.26 -11.17 1.35
CA PHE A 136 -10.51 -10.77 2.55
C PHE A 136 -10.53 -11.87 3.63
N GLU A 137 -11.43 -12.83 3.54
CA GLU A 137 -11.62 -13.84 4.58
C GLU A 137 -10.92 -15.19 4.27
N GLU A 138 -10.56 -15.50 3.02
CA GLU A 138 -10.31 -16.91 2.65
C GLU A 138 -8.93 -17.24 2.04
N THR A 139 -8.09 -16.28 1.62
CA THR A 139 -6.74 -16.61 1.08
C THR A 139 -5.66 -15.55 1.31
N ALA A 140 -4.46 -16.03 1.71
CA ALA A 140 -3.23 -15.25 1.92
C ALA A 140 -2.63 -14.59 0.67
N GLU A 141 -2.96 -15.10 -0.51
CA GLU A 141 -2.55 -14.47 -1.76
C GLU A 141 -3.73 -13.67 -2.31
N PRO A 142 -3.56 -12.37 -2.60
CA PRO A 142 -4.62 -11.58 -3.21
C PRO A 142 -4.95 -12.19 -4.59
N GLU A 143 -6.05 -12.93 -4.64
CA GLU A 143 -6.69 -13.42 -5.87
C GLU A 143 -6.79 -12.28 -6.90
N PRO A 144 -6.81 -12.59 -8.21
CA PRO A 144 -6.81 -11.57 -9.25
C PRO A 144 -8.02 -10.64 -9.06
N SER A 145 -7.72 -9.37 -8.82
CA SER A 145 -8.72 -8.32 -8.98
C SER A 145 -9.32 -8.43 -10.37
N THR A 146 -10.64 -8.27 -10.51
CA THR A 146 -11.23 -8.11 -11.85
C THR A 146 -10.84 -6.74 -12.37
N ILE A 147 -10.13 -6.68 -13.50
CA ILE A 147 -9.61 -5.42 -14.06
C ILE A 147 -10.36 -5.09 -15.36
N ALA A 148 -10.83 -3.86 -15.47
CA ALA A 148 -11.27 -3.24 -16.72
C ALA A 148 -10.39 -2.05 -17.06
N ARG A 149 -10.41 -1.64 -18.32
CA ARG A 149 -9.79 -0.39 -18.78
C ARG A 149 -10.85 0.57 -19.25
N THR A 150 -10.66 1.86 -18.97
CA THR A 150 -11.55 2.90 -19.48
C THR A 150 -11.41 3.05 -20.99
N ASP A 151 -12.53 3.27 -21.68
CA ASP A 151 -12.58 3.51 -23.11
C ASP A 151 -12.18 4.94 -23.49
N ALA A 152 -12.33 5.30 -24.77
CA ALA A 152 -12.00 6.62 -25.30
C ALA A 152 -12.85 7.75 -24.69
N ASP A 153 -14.01 7.43 -24.12
CA ASP A 153 -14.92 8.36 -23.45
C ASP A 153 -14.74 8.32 -21.91
N GLY A 154 -13.76 7.55 -21.42
CA GLY A 154 -13.46 7.41 -19.99
C GLY A 154 -14.38 6.43 -19.26
N HIS A 155 -15.24 5.69 -19.96
CA HIS A 155 -16.19 4.76 -19.34
C HIS A 155 -15.56 3.39 -19.07
N PHE A 156 -16.00 2.72 -18.01
CA PHE A 156 -15.67 1.33 -17.73
C PHE A 156 -16.93 0.52 -17.42
N SER A 157 -16.86 -0.79 -17.61
CA SER A 157 -17.91 -1.74 -17.22
C SER A 157 -17.30 -3.08 -16.80
N LEU A 158 -17.81 -3.64 -15.72
CA LEU A 158 -17.32 -4.85 -15.05
C LEU A 158 -18.53 -5.69 -14.58
N GLN A 159 -18.39 -7.01 -14.62
CA GLN A 159 -19.31 -7.92 -13.95
C GLN A 159 -18.54 -8.67 -12.88
N VAL A 160 -19.02 -8.64 -11.64
CA VAL A 160 -18.29 -9.12 -10.47
C VAL A 160 -19.19 -9.93 -9.55
N GLU A 161 -18.61 -10.77 -8.70
CA GLU A 161 -19.35 -11.62 -7.76
C GLU A 161 -19.34 -11.04 -6.34
N GLY A 162 -20.53 -10.77 -5.82
CA GLY A 162 -20.72 -10.33 -4.44
C GLY A 162 -20.19 -8.92 -4.13
N PRO A 163 -20.27 -8.50 -2.84
CA PRO A 163 -19.81 -7.20 -2.41
C PRO A 163 -18.27 -7.09 -2.49
N GLY A 164 -17.76 -5.89 -2.68
CA GLY A 164 -16.33 -5.61 -2.85
C GLY A 164 -15.98 -4.14 -2.84
N THR A 165 -14.72 -3.85 -3.14
CA THR A 165 -14.20 -2.50 -3.34
C THR A 165 -13.80 -2.31 -4.79
N LEU A 166 -14.16 -1.17 -5.36
CA LEU A 166 -13.78 -0.76 -6.71
C LEU A 166 -12.82 0.44 -6.62
N SER A 167 -11.66 0.37 -7.28
CA SER A 167 -10.66 1.44 -7.27
C SER A 167 -10.07 1.69 -8.66
N VAL A 168 -9.51 2.88 -8.85
CA VAL A 168 -8.70 3.22 -10.02
C VAL A 168 -7.23 2.98 -9.66
N LEU A 169 -6.57 2.05 -10.36
CA LEU A 169 -5.22 1.62 -9.99
C LEU A 169 -4.23 2.78 -10.04
N GLU A 170 -4.26 3.61 -11.08
CA GLU A 170 -3.36 4.77 -11.23
C GLU A 170 -3.77 6.00 -10.41
N GLY A 171 -4.63 5.82 -9.41
CA GLY A 171 -5.07 6.86 -8.48
C GLY A 171 -6.25 7.68 -9.00
N ALA A 172 -7.23 7.89 -8.14
CA ALA A 172 -8.36 8.80 -8.34
C ALA A 172 -9.00 9.13 -6.98
N THR A 173 -9.97 10.04 -7.01
CA THR A 173 -10.81 10.46 -5.90
C THR A 173 -12.28 10.15 -6.22
N PRO A 174 -13.02 9.47 -5.35
CA PRO A 174 -12.53 8.80 -4.15
C PRO A 174 -11.56 7.67 -4.52
N SER A 175 -10.68 7.26 -3.60
CA SER A 175 -9.69 6.21 -3.88
C SER A 175 -10.32 4.83 -4.09
N PHE A 176 -11.50 4.60 -3.51
CA PHE A 176 -12.33 3.45 -3.82
C PHE A 176 -13.82 3.75 -3.55
N HIS A 177 -14.68 2.94 -4.16
CA HIS A 177 -16.09 2.81 -3.79
C HIS A 177 -16.31 1.44 -3.15
N LEU A 178 -17.02 1.39 -2.02
CA LEU A 178 -17.58 0.14 -1.51
C LEU A 178 -18.85 -0.16 -2.32
N VAL A 179 -18.96 -1.35 -2.87
CA VAL A 179 -20.10 -1.78 -3.67
C VAL A 179 -20.63 -3.11 -3.14
N ASP A 180 -21.92 -3.16 -2.86
CA ASP A 180 -22.65 -4.33 -2.39
C ASP A 180 -23.80 -4.73 -3.32
N THR A 181 -24.05 -3.89 -4.32
CA THR A 181 -25.15 -3.94 -5.27
C THR A 181 -24.67 -3.44 -6.64
N SER A 182 -25.45 -3.69 -7.69
CA SER A 182 -25.13 -3.18 -9.02
C SER A 182 -25.18 -1.65 -9.06
N ARG A 183 -24.19 -1.01 -9.68
CA ARG A 183 -24.03 0.45 -9.78
C ARG A 183 -23.57 0.82 -11.18
N LEU A 184 -24.19 1.81 -11.81
CA LEU A 184 -23.88 2.21 -13.20
C LEU A 184 -23.48 3.68 -13.33
N ASP A 185 -23.38 4.38 -12.20
CA ASP A 185 -23.23 5.83 -12.07
C ASP A 185 -21.97 6.20 -11.28
N LEU A 186 -20.99 5.30 -11.23
CA LEU A 186 -19.77 5.52 -10.46
C LEU A 186 -18.90 6.57 -11.15
N LEU A 187 -18.53 7.61 -10.42
CA LEU A 187 -17.61 8.64 -10.89
C LEU A 187 -16.32 8.59 -10.08
N PHE A 188 -15.20 8.61 -10.80
CA PHE A 188 -13.88 8.86 -10.25
C PHE A 188 -13.31 10.13 -10.87
N GLU A 189 -12.86 11.05 -10.04
CA GLU A 189 -12.17 12.27 -10.44
C GLU A 189 -10.67 12.11 -10.22
N ARG A 190 -9.85 12.48 -11.19
CA ARG A 190 -8.40 12.41 -11.09
C ARG A 190 -7.77 13.77 -11.24
N GLU A 191 -6.79 14.04 -10.40
CA GLU A 191 -5.93 15.22 -10.52
C GLU A 191 -4.97 15.09 -11.72
N ALA A 192 -4.09 16.08 -11.88
CA ALA A 192 -3.08 16.06 -12.93
C ALA A 192 -2.23 14.77 -12.84
N SER A 193 -2.03 14.13 -13.99
CA SER A 193 -1.23 12.93 -14.12
C SER A 193 0.12 13.23 -14.77
N CYS A 194 1.18 12.65 -14.21
CA CYS A 194 2.55 12.74 -14.68
C CYS A 194 3.00 11.34 -15.12
N ALA A 195 3.31 11.18 -16.41
CA ALA A 195 3.80 9.89 -16.90
C ALA A 195 5.19 9.60 -16.32
N LEU A 196 5.39 8.37 -15.85
CA LEU A 196 6.64 7.93 -15.24
C LEU A 196 7.11 6.61 -15.87
N ASP A 197 8.34 6.60 -16.38
CA ASP A 197 9.03 5.39 -16.83
C ASP A 197 9.76 4.73 -15.66
N VAL A 198 9.46 3.46 -15.39
CA VAL A 198 10.02 2.69 -14.28
C VAL A 198 10.96 1.64 -14.86
N THR A 199 12.17 1.52 -14.32
CA THR A 199 13.09 0.41 -14.61
C THR A 199 13.38 -0.33 -13.31
N VAL A 200 13.21 -1.64 -13.29
CA VAL A 200 13.48 -2.51 -12.13
C VAL A 200 14.75 -3.29 -12.38
N VAL A 201 15.70 -3.24 -11.45
CA VAL A 201 16.99 -3.91 -11.55
C VAL A 201 17.36 -4.65 -10.26
N ASP A 202 18.05 -5.79 -10.37
CA ASP A 202 18.62 -6.50 -9.22
C ASP A 202 19.83 -5.77 -8.63
N SER A 203 20.37 -6.26 -7.50
CA SER A 203 21.53 -5.71 -6.78
C SER A 203 22.78 -5.50 -7.65
N GLU A 204 22.90 -6.18 -8.79
CA GLU A 204 24.00 -6.01 -9.75
C GLU A 204 23.67 -5.06 -10.91
N GLY A 205 22.48 -4.45 -10.91
CA GLY A 205 22.01 -3.52 -11.94
C GLY A 205 21.44 -4.21 -13.18
N ARG A 206 21.14 -5.52 -13.13
CA ARG A 206 20.56 -6.25 -14.26
C ARG A 206 19.03 -6.12 -14.24
N PRO A 207 18.36 -5.98 -15.39
CA PRO A 207 16.92 -5.82 -15.43
C PRO A 207 16.19 -7.04 -14.84
N ARG A 208 15.10 -6.77 -14.11
CA ARG A 208 14.27 -7.81 -13.49
C ARG A 208 12.87 -7.79 -14.07
N SER A 209 12.54 -8.87 -14.78
CA SER A 209 11.23 -9.11 -15.37
C SER A 209 10.26 -9.76 -14.38
N GLY A 210 8.97 -9.46 -14.51
CA GLY A 210 7.91 -10.04 -13.66
C GLY A 210 7.94 -9.52 -12.22
N TYR A 211 8.68 -8.45 -11.95
CA TYR A 211 8.75 -7.89 -10.61
C TYR A 211 7.49 -7.08 -10.33
N ARG A 212 6.79 -7.38 -9.21
CA ARG A 212 5.53 -6.72 -8.87
C ARG A 212 5.79 -5.63 -7.84
N PHE A 213 5.35 -4.42 -8.14
CA PHE A 213 5.53 -3.26 -7.27
C PHE A 213 4.25 -2.45 -7.13
N ALA A 214 4.17 -1.69 -6.06
CA ALA A 214 3.13 -0.71 -5.80
C ALA A 214 3.77 0.63 -5.45
N PHE A 215 2.98 1.69 -5.42
CA PHE A 215 3.43 2.95 -4.84
C PHE A 215 2.37 3.56 -3.94
N SER A 216 2.81 4.26 -2.90
CA SER A 216 1.99 5.15 -2.11
C SER A 216 2.23 6.60 -2.48
N TYR A 217 1.20 7.43 -2.32
CA TYR A 217 1.28 8.86 -2.52
C TYR A 217 0.36 9.59 -1.55
N SER A 218 0.75 10.80 -1.19
CA SER A 218 -0.06 11.70 -0.38
C SER A 218 -0.84 12.67 -1.27
N GLN A 219 -2.16 12.69 -1.17
CA GLN A 219 -2.95 13.78 -1.74
C GLN A 219 -3.39 14.73 -0.63
N SER A 220 -3.12 16.02 -0.82
CA SER A 220 -3.64 17.08 0.01
C SER A 220 -5.00 17.48 -0.53
N THR A 221 -6.08 16.96 0.05
CA THR A 221 -7.43 17.44 -0.27
C THR A 221 -7.55 18.86 0.30
N GLY A 222 -7.47 19.88 -0.57
CA GLY A 222 -7.19 21.31 -0.32
C GLY A 222 -7.99 22.10 0.74
N SER A 223 -8.58 21.46 1.76
CA SER A 223 -9.24 22.13 2.90
C SER A 223 -9.15 21.38 4.24
N SER A 224 -8.43 20.26 4.34
CA SER A 224 -8.20 19.61 5.64
C SER A 224 -6.74 19.18 5.78
N ALA A 225 -6.18 19.37 6.97
CA ALA A 225 -4.84 18.90 7.35
C ALA A 225 -4.72 17.36 7.42
N VAL A 226 -5.67 16.65 6.84
CA VAL A 226 -5.69 15.19 6.76
C VAL A 226 -4.99 14.82 5.46
N VAL A 227 -3.73 14.41 5.58
CA VAL A 227 -2.99 13.80 4.48
C VAL A 227 -3.49 12.36 4.36
N SER A 228 -4.25 12.09 3.30
CA SER A 228 -4.65 10.72 2.98
C SER A 228 -3.52 10.05 2.22
N MET A 229 -3.10 8.87 2.68
CA MET A 229 -2.12 8.04 1.99
C MET A 229 -2.88 7.04 1.13
N HIS A 230 -2.68 7.14 -0.18
CA HIS A 230 -3.30 6.24 -1.14
C HIS A 230 -2.26 5.26 -1.65
N THR A 231 -2.69 4.04 -2.00
CA THR A 231 -1.84 3.02 -2.62
C THR A 231 -2.35 2.69 -4.01
N SER A 232 -1.42 2.41 -4.91
CA SER A 232 -1.65 2.18 -6.33
C SER A 232 -0.83 0.97 -6.79
N GLY A 233 -1.43 0.12 -7.64
CA GLY A 233 -0.85 -1.14 -8.10
C GLY A 233 -1.68 -2.37 -7.72
N PRO A 234 -1.16 -3.60 -7.95
CA PRO A 234 0.21 -3.89 -8.36
C PRO A 234 0.49 -3.62 -9.84
N TYR A 235 1.72 -3.24 -10.15
CA TYR A 235 2.29 -3.16 -11.50
C TYR A 235 3.34 -4.24 -11.68
N GLU A 236 3.60 -4.65 -12.91
CA GLU A 236 4.60 -5.67 -13.24
C GLU A 236 5.58 -5.15 -14.28
N SER A 237 6.87 -5.44 -14.10
CA SER A 237 7.91 -5.13 -15.09
C SER A 237 7.94 -6.12 -16.24
N ASP A 238 8.18 -5.62 -17.46
CA ASP A 238 8.31 -6.42 -18.67
C ASP A 238 9.61 -7.23 -18.74
N VAL A 239 9.86 -7.90 -19.87
CA VAL A 239 11.06 -8.74 -20.10
C VAL A 239 12.38 -7.97 -20.00
N ASP A 240 12.36 -6.66 -20.22
CA ASP A 240 13.51 -5.76 -20.11
C ASP A 240 13.57 -5.06 -18.75
N GLY A 241 12.72 -5.48 -17.80
CA GLY A 241 12.60 -4.90 -16.48
C GLY A 241 11.97 -3.51 -16.49
N ARG A 242 11.17 -3.15 -17.50
CA ARG A 242 10.56 -1.84 -17.64
C ARG A 242 9.07 -1.88 -17.34
N ALA A 243 8.54 -0.78 -16.82
CA ALA A 243 7.10 -0.54 -16.74
C ALA A 243 6.84 0.94 -17.04
N ARG A 244 5.68 1.24 -17.61
CA ARG A 244 5.27 2.63 -17.85
C ARG A 244 3.99 2.92 -17.09
N LEU A 245 4.05 3.90 -16.19
CA LEU A 245 2.91 4.44 -15.49
C LEU A 245 2.42 5.64 -16.29
N ALA A 246 1.49 5.41 -17.22
CA ALA A 246 1.05 6.44 -18.16
C ALA A 246 0.34 7.60 -17.44
N HIS A 247 -0.31 7.31 -16.31
CA HIS A 247 -1.06 8.29 -15.55
C HIS A 247 -0.76 8.28 -14.05
N ALA A 248 0.50 8.09 -13.65
CA ALA A 248 0.86 8.24 -12.24
C ALA A 248 0.48 9.64 -11.72
N PRO A 249 0.08 9.78 -10.44
CA PRO A 249 -0.22 11.08 -9.87
C PRO A 249 1.04 11.96 -9.87
N CYS A 250 0.83 13.26 -10.11
CA CYS A 250 1.90 14.24 -10.01
C CYS A 250 2.30 14.47 -8.55
N GLY A 251 3.61 14.50 -8.28
CA GLY A 251 4.19 14.76 -6.96
C GLY A 251 5.00 13.58 -6.42
N GLU A 252 5.12 13.52 -5.10
CA GLU A 252 5.95 12.53 -4.42
C GLU A 252 5.29 11.14 -4.38
N LEU A 253 5.97 10.14 -4.94
CA LEU A 253 5.60 8.73 -4.89
C LEU A 253 6.65 7.93 -4.13
N GLN A 254 6.20 7.02 -3.27
CA GLN A 254 7.05 6.07 -2.56
C GLN A 254 6.74 4.65 -3.04
N PHE A 255 7.75 3.94 -3.55
CA PHE A 255 7.56 2.58 -4.08
C PHE A 255 7.76 1.49 -3.02
N THR A 256 7.00 0.41 -3.15
CA THR A 256 7.10 -0.80 -2.32
C THR A 256 7.00 -2.08 -3.17
N SER A 257 7.48 -3.21 -2.63
CA SER A 257 7.17 -4.52 -3.21
C SER A 257 5.67 -4.81 -3.08
N ALA A 258 5.08 -5.46 -4.08
CA ALA A 258 3.68 -5.86 -4.04
C ALA A 258 3.46 -7.35 -3.70
N ALA A 259 4.53 -8.14 -3.54
CA ALA A 259 4.44 -9.52 -3.11
C ALA A 259 5.50 -9.86 -2.05
N SER A 260 5.10 -10.68 -1.06
CA SER A 260 5.92 -11.06 0.09
C SER A 260 7.11 -11.94 -0.26
N SER A 261 6.97 -12.78 -1.28
CA SER A 261 7.99 -13.73 -1.73
C SER A 261 8.99 -13.13 -2.73
N GLN A 262 8.96 -11.81 -2.95
CA GLN A 262 9.87 -11.12 -3.87
C GLN A 262 10.98 -10.42 -3.11
N GLU A 263 12.17 -10.34 -3.73
CA GLU A 263 13.31 -9.58 -3.22
C GLU A 263 12.86 -8.20 -2.74
N ALA A 264 13.36 -7.78 -1.58
CA ALA A 264 12.93 -6.53 -0.97
C ALA A 264 13.33 -5.33 -1.85
N LEU A 265 12.37 -4.43 -2.09
CA LEU A 265 12.66 -3.17 -2.78
C LEU A 265 13.42 -2.22 -1.87
N SER A 266 14.50 -1.63 -2.37
CA SER A 266 15.18 -0.51 -1.69
C SER A 266 14.22 0.69 -1.62
N PRO A 267 14.06 1.36 -0.46
CA PRO A 267 13.18 2.51 -0.34
C PRO A 267 13.49 3.56 -1.40
N THR A 268 12.53 3.82 -2.28
CA THR A 268 12.68 4.73 -3.41
C THR A 268 11.57 5.77 -3.38
N LEU A 269 11.98 7.03 -3.39
CA LEU A 269 11.10 8.20 -3.41
C LEU A 269 11.37 8.96 -4.72
N VAL A 270 10.32 9.31 -5.45
CA VAL A 270 10.42 10.09 -6.70
C VAL A 270 9.42 11.23 -6.67
N ASP A 271 9.80 12.40 -7.16
CA ASP A 271 8.86 13.49 -7.42
C ASP A 271 8.57 13.55 -8.92
N THR A 272 7.38 13.10 -9.34
CA THR A 272 7.02 13.00 -10.77
C THR A 272 6.84 14.36 -11.45
N LEU A 273 6.82 15.46 -10.69
CA LEU A 273 6.91 16.82 -11.26
C LEU A 273 8.32 17.16 -11.75
N LEU A 274 9.34 16.53 -11.15
CA LEU A 274 10.75 16.77 -11.43
C LEU A 274 11.35 15.67 -12.31
N ASP A 275 10.95 14.43 -12.05
CA ASP A 275 11.52 13.23 -12.65
C ASP A 275 10.47 12.46 -13.46
N GLN A 276 10.79 12.16 -14.72
CA GLN A 276 9.92 11.37 -15.61
C GLN A 276 10.41 9.92 -15.77
N SER A 277 11.46 9.55 -15.05
CA SER A 277 11.98 8.19 -15.00
C SER A 277 12.57 7.86 -13.65
N VAL A 278 12.39 6.62 -13.18
CA VAL A 278 12.96 6.12 -11.92
C VAL A 278 13.54 4.71 -12.13
N THR A 279 14.63 4.41 -11.42
CA THR A 279 15.18 3.04 -11.33
C THR A 279 14.90 2.48 -9.94
N LEU A 280 14.11 1.41 -9.88
CA LEU A 280 13.80 0.65 -8.68
C LEU A 280 14.88 -0.43 -8.50
N GLN A 281 15.64 -0.29 -7.42
CA GLN A 281 16.76 -1.16 -7.10
C GLN A 281 16.32 -2.24 -6.11
N LEU A 282 16.36 -3.51 -6.51
CA LEU A 282 16.15 -4.61 -5.57
C LEU A 282 17.36 -4.69 -4.64
N GLY A 283 17.09 -4.79 -3.35
CA GLY A 283 18.09 -4.99 -2.32
C GLY A 283 18.40 -6.48 -2.15
N THR A 284 19.47 -6.78 -1.42
CA THR A 284 19.67 -8.13 -0.89
C THR A 284 18.60 -8.44 0.14
N SER A 285 18.09 -9.66 0.17
CA SER A 285 17.11 -10.12 1.15
C SER A 285 17.56 -11.38 1.88
N VAL A 286 17.05 -11.53 3.09
CA VAL A 286 17.06 -12.75 3.88
C VAL A 286 15.65 -13.31 3.88
N SER A 287 15.55 -14.61 3.58
CA SER A 287 14.29 -15.34 3.65
C SER A 287 13.89 -15.59 5.11
N VAL A 288 12.65 -15.28 5.44
CA VAL A 288 12.03 -15.53 6.74
C VAL A 288 10.99 -16.62 6.57
N GLU A 289 11.15 -17.70 7.32
CA GLU A 289 10.17 -18.76 7.44
C GLU A 289 9.53 -18.65 8.81
N GLY A 290 8.22 -18.39 8.85
CA GLY A 290 7.53 -18.19 10.11
C GLY A 290 6.29 -19.04 10.29
N VAL A 291 5.88 -19.18 11.55
CA VAL A 291 4.60 -19.77 11.93
C VAL A 291 3.90 -18.89 12.97
N VAL A 292 2.60 -18.71 12.83
CA VAL A 292 1.74 -18.06 13.81
C VAL A 292 1.02 -19.14 14.60
N VAL A 293 1.11 -19.09 15.93
CA VAL A 293 0.52 -20.07 16.85
C VAL A 293 -0.35 -19.41 17.91
N ASP A 294 -1.32 -20.14 18.44
CA ASP A 294 -2.07 -19.77 19.64
C ASP A 294 -1.26 -20.05 20.93
N PRO A 295 -1.75 -19.65 22.12
CA PRO A 295 -1.05 -19.91 23.39
C PRO A 295 -0.88 -21.39 23.75
N GLU A 296 -1.68 -22.27 23.16
CA GLU A 296 -1.58 -23.72 23.30
C GLU A 296 -0.57 -24.33 22.31
N GLY A 297 0.00 -23.52 21.41
CA GLY A 297 0.97 -23.89 20.39
C GLY A 297 0.33 -24.45 19.11
N ALA A 298 -0.99 -24.34 18.93
CA ALA A 298 -1.65 -24.76 17.71
C ALA A 298 -1.50 -23.69 16.62
N PRO A 299 -1.24 -24.08 15.36
CA PRO A 299 -1.06 -23.11 14.27
C PRO A 299 -2.37 -22.39 13.94
N ILE A 300 -2.28 -21.09 13.65
CA ILE A 300 -3.42 -20.26 13.24
C ILE A 300 -3.34 -19.99 11.74
N ALA A 301 -4.27 -20.58 10.99
CA ALA A 301 -4.44 -20.32 9.56
C ALA A 301 -5.10 -18.96 9.30
N GLU A 302 -4.88 -18.40 8.10
CA GLU A 302 -5.50 -17.15 7.63
C GLU A 302 -5.30 -15.95 8.56
N ALA A 303 -4.30 -16.00 9.45
CA ALA A 303 -3.92 -14.88 10.28
C ALA A 303 -3.35 -13.78 9.38
N GLY A 304 -3.90 -12.57 9.45
CA GLY A 304 -3.40 -11.45 8.67
C GLY A 304 -2.10 -10.91 9.27
N LEU A 305 -1.10 -10.68 8.42
CA LEU A 305 0.19 -10.12 8.78
C LEU A 305 0.40 -8.81 8.03
N TRP A 306 0.70 -7.76 8.79
CA TRP A 306 1.24 -6.51 8.30
C TRP A 306 2.69 -6.37 8.76
N VAL A 307 3.63 -6.55 7.84
CA VAL A 307 5.06 -6.54 8.11
C VAL A 307 5.67 -5.27 7.55
N ARG A 308 6.42 -4.53 8.36
CA ARG A 308 6.99 -3.22 8.00
C ARG A 308 8.48 -3.16 8.33
N TRP A 309 9.26 -2.55 7.45
CA TRP A 309 10.67 -2.24 7.66
C TRP A 309 11.04 -0.95 6.94
N GLY A 310 11.74 -0.05 7.62
CA GLY A 310 12.00 1.30 7.10
C GLY A 310 10.73 1.98 6.56
N GLY A 311 10.75 2.31 5.26
CA GLY A 311 9.62 2.89 4.52
C GLY A 311 8.75 1.87 3.77
N SER A 312 9.10 0.58 3.78
CA SER A 312 8.40 -0.48 3.06
C SER A 312 7.48 -1.26 3.99
N HIS A 313 6.41 -1.83 3.42
CA HIS A 313 5.55 -2.79 4.10
C HIS A 313 5.04 -3.83 3.11
N VAL A 314 4.61 -4.97 3.66
CA VAL A 314 3.93 -6.03 2.93
C VAL A 314 2.79 -6.56 3.79
N ASP A 315 1.67 -6.85 3.13
CA ASP A 315 0.51 -7.52 3.71
C ASP A 315 0.46 -8.96 3.18
N MET A 316 0.19 -9.93 4.07
CA MET A 316 -0.02 -11.34 3.70
C MET A 316 -0.92 -12.02 4.74
N ALA A 317 -1.31 -13.28 4.50
CA ALA A 317 -1.88 -14.11 5.56
C ALA A 317 -1.11 -15.43 5.72
N THR A 318 -1.33 -16.13 6.82
CA THR A 318 -0.80 -17.49 7.00
C THR A 318 -1.55 -18.51 6.17
N ASP A 319 -0.85 -19.58 5.78
CA ASP A 319 -1.45 -20.75 5.13
C ASP A 319 -2.26 -21.62 6.10
N GLY A 320 -2.85 -22.73 5.61
CA GLY A 320 -3.61 -23.67 6.43
C GLY A 320 -2.82 -24.38 7.55
N ALA A 321 -1.49 -24.29 7.54
CA ALA A 321 -0.60 -24.79 8.58
C ALA A 321 -0.07 -23.64 9.47
N GLY A 322 -0.64 -22.45 9.37
CA GLY A 322 -0.23 -21.26 10.10
C GLY A 322 1.12 -20.69 9.66
N ARG A 323 1.65 -21.11 8.51
CA ARG A 323 2.98 -20.74 8.03
C ARG A 323 2.93 -19.51 7.13
N PHE A 324 4.04 -18.78 7.10
CA PHE A 324 4.28 -17.71 6.14
C PHE A 324 5.74 -17.70 5.69
N THR A 325 5.99 -17.16 4.50
CA THR A 325 7.34 -16.93 3.98
C THR A 325 7.43 -15.51 3.43
N LEU A 326 8.52 -14.82 3.73
CA LEU A 326 8.74 -13.46 3.24
C LEU A 326 10.23 -13.13 3.10
N GLU A 327 10.53 -12.20 2.21
CA GLU A 327 11.88 -11.68 2.00
C GLU A 327 12.01 -10.29 2.63
N VAL A 328 12.98 -10.11 3.53
CA VAL A 328 13.28 -8.80 4.17
C VAL A 328 14.73 -8.40 3.98
N PRO A 329 15.07 -7.11 4.03
CA PRO A 329 16.47 -6.70 4.02
C PRO A 329 17.21 -7.23 5.25
N PRO A 330 18.51 -7.56 5.13
CA PRO A 330 19.36 -7.93 6.27
C PRO A 330 19.61 -6.73 7.18
N ASP A 331 19.95 -7.00 8.45
CA ASP A 331 20.37 -6.00 9.45
C ASP A 331 19.37 -4.85 9.69
N GLU A 332 18.10 -5.04 9.34
CA GLU A 332 17.04 -4.04 9.44
C GLU A 332 16.08 -4.30 10.61
N GLU A 333 15.44 -3.24 11.09
CA GLU A 333 14.38 -3.38 12.08
C GLU A 333 13.05 -3.73 11.39
N ILE A 334 12.54 -4.93 11.70
CA ILE A 334 11.31 -5.47 11.14
C ILE A 334 10.23 -5.47 12.22
N ARG A 335 9.09 -4.85 11.91
CA ARG A 335 7.89 -4.86 12.76
C ARG A 335 6.84 -5.77 12.15
N PHE A 336 6.40 -6.73 12.93
CA PHE A 336 5.30 -7.64 12.61
C PHE A 336 4.06 -7.19 13.36
N SER A 337 2.95 -7.00 12.65
CA SER A 337 1.63 -6.84 13.25
C SER A 337 0.77 -7.99 12.76
N VAL A 338 0.40 -8.91 13.65
CA VAL A 338 -0.42 -10.06 13.31
C VAL A 338 -1.82 -9.83 13.87
N PHE A 339 -2.85 -10.11 13.10
CA PHE A 339 -4.24 -9.93 13.50
C PHE A 339 -5.10 -11.11 13.08
N THR A 340 -6.07 -11.45 13.92
CA THR A 340 -7.05 -12.52 13.73
C THR A 340 -8.38 -12.07 14.33
N SER A 341 -9.49 -12.62 13.86
CA SER A 341 -10.81 -12.36 14.47
C SER A 341 -10.88 -12.87 15.91
N ASP A 342 -10.25 -14.01 16.18
CA ASP A 342 -10.47 -14.77 17.42
C ASP A 342 -9.42 -14.50 18.50
N HIS A 343 -8.20 -14.08 18.10
CA HIS A 343 -7.06 -13.82 18.98
C HIS A 343 -6.59 -12.36 18.93
N GLY A 344 -7.37 -11.47 18.31
CA GLY A 344 -7.07 -10.04 18.26
C GLY A 344 -5.78 -9.74 17.52
N SER A 345 -4.99 -8.77 18.01
CA SER A 345 -3.77 -8.31 17.36
C SER A 345 -2.56 -8.31 18.29
N ILE A 346 -1.40 -8.71 17.77
CA ILE A 346 -0.09 -8.55 18.41
C ILE A 346 0.83 -7.68 17.56
N HIS A 347 1.77 -7.01 18.22
CA HIS A 347 2.84 -6.27 17.56
C HIS A 347 4.18 -6.73 18.12
N GLN A 348 5.06 -7.23 17.25
CA GLN A 348 6.42 -7.62 17.61
C GLN A 348 7.43 -6.86 16.77
N GLN A 349 8.60 -6.63 17.33
CA GLN A 349 9.70 -5.95 16.66
C GLN A 349 10.97 -6.78 16.81
N HIS A 350 11.61 -7.04 15.68
CA HIS A 350 12.78 -7.87 15.57
C HIS A 350 13.82 -7.18 14.69
N ARG A 351 15.07 -7.59 14.79
CA ARG A 351 16.12 -7.19 13.85
C ARG A 351 16.41 -8.39 12.95
N SER A 352 16.31 -8.21 11.63
CA SER A 352 16.67 -9.26 10.69
C SER A 352 18.17 -9.59 10.82
N PRO A 353 18.56 -10.87 10.62
CA PRO A 353 19.95 -11.26 10.74
C PRO A 353 20.78 -10.74 9.56
N ALA A 354 22.10 -10.91 9.65
CA ALA A 354 22.99 -10.64 8.53
C ALA A 354 22.81 -11.72 7.43
N MET A 355 23.22 -11.41 6.20
CA MET A 355 23.07 -12.31 5.05
C MET A 355 23.70 -13.69 5.26
N ASP A 356 24.80 -13.77 6.01
CA ASP A 356 25.58 -15.00 6.19
C ASP A 356 25.05 -15.92 7.31
N ASP A 357 24.02 -15.49 8.05
CA ASP A 357 23.50 -16.21 9.22
C ASP A 357 22.44 -17.27 8.87
N GLY A 358 22.04 -17.37 7.59
CA GLY A 358 21.07 -18.35 7.09
C GLY A 358 19.61 -17.88 7.15
N PRO A 359 18.65 -18.77 6.83
CA PRO A 359 17.23 -18.43 6.84
C PRO A 359 16.77 -18.08 8.26
N TRP A 360 15.97 -17.02 8.37
CA TRP A 360 15.46 -16.57 9.65
C TRP A 360 14.17 -17.31 10.00
N VAL A 361 14.23 -18.22 10.97
CA VAL A 361 13.05 -18.93 11.46
C VAL A 361 12.39 -18.15 12.59
N LEU A 362 11.09 -17.90 12.49
CA LEU A 362 10.33 -17.11 13.46
C LEU A 362 9.06 -17.84 13.95
N GLU A 363 8.79 -17.79 15.24
CA GLU A 363 7.51 -18.22 15.81
C GLU A 363 6.83 -17.01 16.45
N LEU A 364 5.59 -16.73 16.02
CA LEU A 364 4.79 -15.62 16.50
C LEU A 364 3.61 -16.16 17.31
N GLU A 365 3.71 -16.09 18.63
CA GLU A 365 2.65 -16.50 19.55
C GLU A 365 1.60 -15.38 19.72
N MET A 366 0.34 -15.67 19.41
CA MET A 366 -0.81 -14.81 19.66
C MET A 366 -1.25 -14.91 21.13
N PHE A 367 -1.81 -13.84 21.69
CA PHE A 367 -2.42 -13.90 23.03
C PHE A 367 -3.92 -14.10 22.93
N THR A 368 -4.52 -14.87 23.85
CA THR A 368 -5.98 -14.93 23.96
C THR A 368 -6.53 -13.56 24.35
N VAL A 369 -7.34 -12.95 23.50
CA VAL A 369 -8.08 -11.74 23.86
C VAL A 369 -9.14 -12.15 24.86
N ARG A 370 -9.12 -11.56 26.05
CA ARG A 370 -10.24 -11.69 26.97
C ARG A 370 -11.36 -10.78 26.46
N PRO A 371 -12.55 -11.32 26.09
CA PRO A 371 -13.64 -10.47 25.66
C PRO A 371 -14.01 -9.52 26.80
N ILE A 372 -13.90 -8.22 26.54
CA ILE A 372 -14.37 -7.20 27.48
C ILE A 372 -15.85 -7.00 27.18
N THR A 373 -16.71 -7.51 28.05
CA THR A 373 -18.13 -7.15 28.00
C THR A 373 -18.27 -5.74 28.57
N ALA A 374 -18.41 -4.74 27.70
CA ALA A 374 -18.81 -3.41 28.13
C ALA A 374 -20.29 -3.46 28.52
N LEU A 375 -20.57 -3.38 29.83
CA LEU A 375 -21.93 -3.16 30.31
C LEU A 375 -22.26 -1.70 30.07
N CYS A 376 -23.20 -1.43 29.17
CA CYS A 376 -23.81 -0.10 29.10
C CYS A 376 -24.50 0.15 30.45
N PRO A 377 -24.15 1.24 31.17
CA PRO A 377 -24.91 1.60 32.36
C PRO A 377 -26.36 1.86 31.95
N GLU A 378 -27.31 1.30 32.71
CA GLU A 378 -28.75 1.36 32.40
C GLU A 378 -29.27 2.80 32.25
N ASP A 379 -28.57 3.78 32.84
CA ASP A 379 -28.95 5.20 32.81
C ASP A 379 -28.11 6.07 31.85
N GLY A 380 -27.28 5.45 30.99
CA GLY A 380 -26.42 6.16 30.05
C GLY A 380 -27.16 6.59 28.77
N PRO A 381 -27.21 7.89 28.40
CA PRO A 381 -27.90 8.35 27.19
C PRO A 381 -27.27 7.89 25.86
N ALA A 382 -26.17 7.13 25.90
CA ALA A 382 -25.36 6.78 24.74
C ALA A 382 -25.53 5.34 24.22
N CYS A 383 -26.37 4.50 24.85
CA CYS A 383 -26.60 3.11 24.42
C CYS A 383 -28.06 2.83 23.99
N ARG A 384 -28.78 3.81 23.44
CA ARG A 384 -29.98 3.47 22.66
C ARG A 384 -29.49 2.88 21.34
N ARG A 385 -29.71 1.58 21.13
CA ARG A 385 -29.78 1.05 19.77
C ARG A 385 -30.80 1.94 19.05
N GLU A 386 -30.39 2.60 17.98
CA GLU A 386 -31.36 3.08 17.00
C GLU A 386 -32.09 1.83 16.52
N GLU A 387 -33.31 1.63 17.03
CA GLU A 387 -34.24 0.70 16.40
C GLU A 387 -34.47 1.26 14.99
N GLU A 388 -34.05 0.48 14.00
CA GLU A 388 -34.21 0.78 12.57
C GLU A 388 -35.71 1.03 12.28
N PRO A 389 -36.07 2.12 11.55
CA PRO A 389 -37.46 2.48 11.29
C PRO A 389 -38.23 1.52 10.37
#